data_AF-A0AAV7DVE0-F1
#
_entry.id   AF-A0AAV7DVE0-F1
#
_cell.length_a   1.000
_cell.length_b   1.000
_cell.length_c   1.000
_cell.angle_alpha   90.00
_cell.angle_beta   90.00
_cell.angle_gamma   90.00
#
_symmetry.space_group_name_H-M   'P 1'
#
loop_
_entity.id
_entity.type
_entity.pdbx_description
1 polymer ?
#
loop_
_entity_poly.entity_id
_entity_poly.type
_entity_poly.pdbx_seq_one_letter_code
_entity_poly.pdbx_strand_id
1 'polypeptide(L)'
;MRCAAHILNLVVQDGIQEIGYVVENVRECVKYLKNSTARKERFDEVVAQVRGTQKQLVLDVPIRWNSTYFMLSTALELKDAFIRMGDRDKSFPYLLTSEDWQNRWCASNVPFIAAMGMKMMVKFEKYWGSANKLLAIAHILDPRFKMNSLKYFFPKLYGDAAELHTLEVKSLLEELHKEYYEKYKSMSYGSQGGGTSTYEGSDLGSTNDECEMEDYNKFILNVTCSQLKSDLETYLDEECLPVPLHSSTNILEWWNHNKYKYPIMSLIARDILAIPCVHTSGI
;
A
#
# COMPACT_ATOMS: atom_id res chain seq x y z
N MET A 1 7.82 -9.11 -1.40
CA MET A 1 6.45 -8.56 -1.52
C MET A 1 6.55 -7.06 -1.76
N ARG A 2 5.82 -6.48 -2.71
CA ARG A 2 5.88 -5.03 -3.02
C ARG A 2 4.96 -4.28 -2.05
N CYS A 3 5.45 -3.25 -1.37
CA CYS A 3 4.64 -2.47 -0.43
C CYS A 3 3.58 -1.63 -1.17
N ALA A 4 2.50 -1.25 -0.48
CA ALA A 4 1.39 -0.49 -1.08
C ALA A 4 1.86 0.83 -1.71
N ALA A 5 2.78 1.53 -1.05
CA ALA A 5 3.40 2.74 -1.59
C ALA A 5 4.20 2.49 -2.89
N HIS A 6 4.90 1.36 -2.99
CA HIS A 6 5.62 1.00 -4.20
C HIS A 6 4.68 0.66 -5.35
N ILE A 7 3.57 -0.04 -5.07
CA ILE A 7 2.53 -0.33 -6.07
C ILE A 7 1.90 0.96 -6.59
N LEU A 8 1.50 1.87 -5.69
CA LEU A 8 0.97 3.18 -6.07
C LEU A 8 1.99 3.96 -6.91
N ASN A 9 3.26 3.95 -6.52
CA ASN A 9 4.32 4.58 -7.31
C ASN A 9 4.43 3.98 -8.73
N LEU A 10 4.38 2.65 -8.88
CA LEU A 10 4.40 2.01 -10.20
C LEU A 10 3.19 2.43 -11.06
N VAL A 11 2.00 2.46 -10.46
CA VAL A 11 0.76 2.89 -11.15
C VAL A 11 0.87 4.33 -11.64
N VAL A 12 1.36 5.23 -10.78
CA VAL A 12 1.49 6.64 -11.12
C VAL A 12 2.57 6.88 -12.16
N GLN A 13 3.73 6.22 -12.05
CA GLN A 13 4.82 6.37 -13.01
C GLN A 13 4.41 5.90 -14.42
N ASP A 14 3.72 4.77 -14.52
CA ASP A 14 3.18 4.30 -15.81
C ASP A 14 2.14 5.27 -16.37
N GLY A 15 1.29 5.86 -15.52
CA GLY A 15 0.36 6.92 -15.93
C GLY A 15 1.06 8.15 -16.50
N ILE A 16 2.08 8.66 -15.79
CA ILE A 16 2.86 9.83 -16.20
C ILE A 16 3.52 9.63 -17.58
N GLN A 17 3.94 8.41 -17.94
CA GLN A 17 4.54 8.13 -19.24
C GLN A 17 3.59 8.40 -20.42
N GLU A 18 2.29 8.16 -20.27
CA GLU A 18 1.30 8.38 -21.33
C GLU A 18 1.12 9.88 -21.64
N ILE A 19 1.33 10.74 -20.64
CA ILE A 19 1.37 12.20 -20.82
C ILE A 19 2.80 12.73 -20.91
N GLY A 20 3.75 11.84 -21.25
CA GLY A 20 5.18 12.17 -21.28
C GLY A 20 5.50 13.38 -22.15
N TYR A 21 4.78 13.57 -23.26
CA TYR A 21 4.94 14.75 -24.11
C TYR A 21 4.51 16.06 -23.42
N VAL A 22 3.38 16.06 -22.69
CA VAL A 22 2.91 17.21 -21.91
C VAL A 22 3.90 17.52 -20.79
N VAL A 23 4.35 16.47 -20.11
CA VAL A 23 5.34 16.56 -19.03
C VAL A 23 6.64 17.18 -19.54
N GLU A 24 7.15 16.71 -20.68
CA GLU A 24 8.36 17.26 -21.31
C GLU A 24 8.16 18.72 -21.71
N ASN A 25 7.03 19.06 -22.33
CA ASN A 25 6.72 20.43 -22.74
C ASN A 25 6.70 21.41 -21.55
N VAL A 26 5.97 21.05 -20.48
CA VAL A 26 5.93 21.87 -19.25
C VAL A 26 7.33 21.97 -18.62
N ARG A 27 8.08 20.86 -18.60
CA ARG A 27 9.45 20.82 -18.07
C ARG A 27 10.37 21.77 -18.82
N GLU A 28 10.33 21.78 -20.15
CA GLU A 28 11.14 22.69 -20.97
C GLU A 28 10.76 24.15 -20.77
N CYS A 29 9.46 24.46 -20.65
CA CYS A 29 9.00 25.81 -20.28
C CYS A 29 9.59 26.26 -18.93
N VAL A 30 9.50 25.40 -17.91
CA VAL A 30 10.02 25.70 -16.56
C VAL A 30 11.54 25.86 -16.59
N LYS A 31 12.27 24.99 -17.29
CA LYS A 31 13.73 25.13 -17.47
C LYS A 31 14.08 26.45 -18.14
N TYR A 32 13.37 26.80 -19.22
CA TYR A 32 13.61 28.04 -19.95
C TYR A 32 13.47 29.29 -19.08
N LEU A 33 12.43 29.33 -18.22
CA LEU A 33 12.20 30.43 -17.29
C LEU A 33 13.27 30.48 -16.19
N LYS A 34 13.64 29.33 -15.63
CA LYS A 34 14.61 29.25 -14.52
C LYS A 34 16.06 29.45 -14.95
N ASN A 35 16.38 29.23 -16.23
CA ASN A 35 17.74 29.39 -16.76
C ASN A 35 18.20 30.85 -16.89
N SER A 36 17.32 31.84 -16.71
CA SER A 36 17.68 33.26 -16.77
C SER A 36 16.94 34.05 -15.70
N THR A 37 17.69 34.77 -14.86
CA THR A 37 17.14 35.64 -13.82
C THR A 37 16.16 36.65 -14.40
N ALA A 38 16.52 37.28 -15.53
CA ALA A 38 15.65 38.26 -16.21
C ALA A 38 14.34 37.63 -16.74
N ARG A 39 14.38 36.40 -17.26
CA ARG A 39 13.16 35.70 -17.72
C ARG A 39 12.28 35.31 -16.55
N LYS A 40 12.87 34.87 -15.44
CA LYS A 40 12.17 34.55 -14.20
C LYS A 40 11.48 35.79 -13.61
N GLU A 41 12.19 36.90 -13.47
CA GLU A 41 11.65 38.16 -12.95
C GLU A 41 10.48 38.65 -13.81
N ARG A 42 10.64 38.65 -15.14
CA ARG A 42 9.55 38.98 -16.06
C ARG A 42 8.35 38.05 -15.91
N PHE A 43 8.57 36.76 -15.72
CA PHE A 43 7.46 35.82 -15.48
C PHE A 43 6.78 36.08 -14.14
N ASP A 44 7.53 36.34 -13.07
CA ASP A 44 7.00 36.66 -11.75
C ASP A 44 6.16 37.95 -11.78
N GLU A 45 6.55 38.96 -12.58
CA GLU A 45 5.72 40.13 -12.88
C GLU A 45 4.40 39.76 -13.58
N VAL A 46 4.44 38.88 -14.58
CA VAL A 46 3.22 38.41 -15.25
C VAL A 46 2.32 37.63 -14.27
N VAL A 47 2.88 36.79 -13.41
CA VAL A 47 2.13 36.06 -12.38
C VAL A 47 1.46 37.04 -11.40
N ALA A 48 2.18 38.07 -10.97
CA ALA A 48 1.64 39.12 -10.10
C ALA A 48 0.47 39.87 -10.76
N GLN A 49 0.55 40.15 -12.06
CA GLN A 49 -0.51 40.81 -12.83
C GLN A 49 -1.75 39.94 -13.04
N VAL A 50 -1.59 38.61 -13.08
CA VAL A 50 -2.66 37.69 -13.49
C VAL A 50 -3.41 37.10 -12.30
N ARG A 51 -2.76 36.81 -11.16
CA ARG A 51 -3.42 36.04 -10.09
C ARG A 51 -3.13 36.42 -8.63
N GLY A 52 -2.24 37.35 -8.32
CA GLY A 52 -1.94 37.68 -6.91
C GLY A 52 -1.41 36.50 -6.07
N THR A 53 -0.93 35.43 -6.71
CA THR A 53 -0.39 34.24 -6.06
C THR A 53 1.14 34.32 -5.93
N GLN A 54 1.70 33.89 -4.79
CA GLN A 54 3.16 33.82 -4.54
C GLN A 54 3.79 32.45 -4.89
N LYS A 55 3.09 31.57 -5.62
CA LYS A 55 3.63 30.23 -5.90
C LYS A 55 4.82 30.30 -6.87
N GLN A 56 5.90 29.62 -6.48
CA GLN A 56 7.12 29.56 -7.29
C GLN A 56 7.10 28.38 -8.26
N LEU A 57 7.76 28.56 -9.42
CA LEU A 57 7.97 27.52 -10.40
C LEU A 57 8.77 26.33 -9.83
N VAL A 58 8.13 25.16 -9.85
CA VAL A 58 8.72 23.87 -9.47
C VAL A 58 9.20 23.16 -10.72
N LEU A 59 10.49 22.78 -10.76
CA LEU A 59 11.00 21.87 -11.79
C LEU A 59 10.93 20.45 -11.22
N ASP A 60 10.47 19.51 -12.02
CA ASP A 60 10.34 18.14 -11.56
C ASP A 60 11.68 17.38 -11.52
N VAL A 61 11.64 16.28 -10.77
CA VAL A 61 12.67 15.24 -10.74
C VAL A 61 12.02 14.02 -11.41
N PRO A 62 12.37 13.68 -12.67
CA PRO A 62 11.63 12.69 -13.48
C PRO A 62 11.45 11.31 -12.83
N ILE A 63 12.34 10.93 -11.91
CA ILE A 63 12.25 9.67 -11.15
C ILE A 63 11.29 9.72 -9.95
N ARG A 64 10.74 10.89 -9.60
CA ARG A 64 9.85 11.12 -8.44
C ARG A 64 8.52 11.72 -8.88
N TRP A 65 7.49 10.89 -8.99
CA TRP A 65 6.16 11.29 -9.47
C TRP A 65 5.55 12.49 -8.71
N ASN A 66 5.77 12.58 -7.39
CA ASN A 66 5.30 13.72 -6.57
C ASN A 66 5.82 15.05 -7.11
N SER A 67 7.09 15.10 -7.54
CA SER A 67 7.67 16.33 -8.08
C SER A 67 7.11 16.69 -9.46
N THR A 68 6.83 15.69 -10.31
CA THR A 68 6.15 15.89 -11.59
C THR A 68 4.72 16.38 -11.37
N TYR A 69 4.00 15.81 -10.39
CA TYR A 69 2.69 16.31 -9.98
C TYR A 69 2.75 17.78 -9.53
N PHE A 70 3.70 18.15 -8.67
CA PHE A 70 3.83 19.55 -8.23
C PHE A 70 4.18 20.50 -9.38
N MET A 71 5.05 20.10 -10.31
CA MET A 71 5.35 20.88 -11.51
C MET A 71 4.10 21.09 -12.36
N LEU A 72 3.37 20.03 -12.69
CA LEU A 72 2.16 20.10 -13.51
C LEU A 72 1.04 20.89 -12.83
N SER A 73 0.81 20.66 -11.54
CA SER A 73 -0.20 21.38 -10.75
C SER A 73 0.10 22.88 -10.67
N THR A 74 1.37 23.25 -10.44
CA THR A 74 1.80 24.65 -10.44
C THR A 74 1.68 25.27 -11.82
N ALA A 75 2.09 24.56 -12.87
CA ALA A 75 1.97 25.05 -14.25
C ALA A 75 0.51 25.27 -14.65
N LEU A 76 -0.41 24.38 -14.25
CA LEU A 76 -1.84 24.52 -14.47
C LEU A 76 -2.43 25.75 -13.76
N GLU A 77 -2.01 26.01 -12.53
CA GLU A 77 -2.44 27.20 -11.79
C GLU A 77 -1.91 28.51 -12.42
N LEU A 78 -0.71 28.45 -13.01
CA LEU A 78 -0.05 29.59 -13.65
C LEU A 78 -0.25 29.65 -15.17
N LYS A 79 -1.16 28.84 -15.73
CA LYS A 79 -1.33 28.67 -17.19
C LYS A 79 -1.46 29.99 -17.96
N ASP A 80 -2.19 30.94 -17.39
CA ASP A 80 -2.47 32.24 -18.00
C ASP A 80 -1.18 33.08 -18.12
N ALA A 81 -0.23 32.91 -17.19
CA ALA A 81 1.08 33.54 -17.24
C ALA A 81 2.01 32.86 -18.26
N PHE A 82 1.96 31.53 -18.38
CA PHE A 82 2.70 30.78 -19.41
C PHE A 82 2.25 31.19 -20.82
N ILE A 83 0.94 31.29 -21.06
CA ILE A 83 0.38 31.73 -22.35
C ILE A 83 0.88 33.15 -22.69
N ARG A 84 0.75 34.09 -21.74
CA ARG A 84 1.21 35.48 -21.93
C ARG A 84 2.71 35.59 -22.17
N MET A 85 3.54 34.71 -21.61
CA MET A 85 4.96 34.66 -21.93
C MET A 85 5.21 34.18 -23.34
N GLY A 86 4.51 33.14 -23.80
CA GLY A 86 4.59 32.67 -25.18
C GLY A 86 4.19 33.72 -26.21
N ASP A 87 3.17 34.53 -25.90
CA ASP A 87 2.74 35.64 -26.77
C ASP A 87 3.81 36.75 -26.88
N ARG A 88 4.60 36.95 -25.81
CA ARG A 88 5.59 38.04 -25.70
C ARG A 88 6.98 37.63 -26.16
N ASP A 89 7.36 36.37 -26.00
CA ASP A 89 8.69 35.85 -26.29
C ASP A 89 8.61 34.70 -27.31
N LYS A 90 8.96 35.00 -28.57
CA LYS A 90 8.95 34.03 -29.66
C LYS A 90 9.95 32.89 -29.49
N SER A 91 10.94 33.04 -28.61
CA SER A 91 11.91 32.00 -28.27
C SER A 91 11.47 31.15 -27.08
N PHE A 92 10.30 31.43 -26.49
CA PHE A 92 9.70 30.60 -25.45
C PHE A 92 9.34 29.23 -26.05
N PRO A 93 9.80 28.11 -25.45
CA PRO A 93 9.57 26.80 -26.01
C PRO A 93 8.08 26.44 -25.92
N TYR A 94 7.46 26.35 -27.11
CA TYR A 94 6.16 25.76 -27.42
C TYR A 94 4.91 26.28 -26.69
N LEU A 95 3.90 26.62 -27.50
CA LEU A 95 2.54 26.92 -27.07
C LEU A 95 1.82 25.61 -26.71
N LEU A 96 1.60 25.35 -25.42
CA LEU A 96 0.45 24.53 -25.02
C LEU A 96 -0.81 25.29 -25.48
N THR A 97 -1.54 24.71 -26.41
CA THR A 97 -2.78 25.30 -26.96
C THR A 97 -3.81 25.44 -25.85
N SER A 98 -4.84 26.28 -26.04
CA SER A 98 -5.92 26.39 -25.05
C SER A 98 -6.65 25.05 -24.80
N GLU A 99 -6.54 24.11 -25.74
CA GLU A 99 -7.06 22.75 -25.68
C GLU A 99 -6.26 21.86 -24.71
N ASP A 100 -4.94 22.07 -24.60
CA ASP A 100 -4.05 21.32 -23.70
C ASP A 100 -4.30 21.63 -22.20
N TRP A 101 -4.99 22.73 -21.89
CA TRP A 101 -5.19 23.26 -20.52
C TRP A 101 -6.61 23.01 -19.92
N GLN A 102 -7.46 22.19 -20.54
CA GLN A 102 -8.83 21.92 -20.05
C GLN A 102 -8.91 20.65 -19.15
N ASN A 103 -9.69 20.74 -18.07
CA ASN A 103 -9.47 20.07 -16.77
C ASN A 103 -10.19 18.71 -16.48
N ARG A 104 -9.58 17.96 -15.52
CA ARG A 104 -10.04 16.87 -14.59
C ARG A 104 -10.09 15.40 -15.04
N TRP A 105 -9.50 14.53 -14.20
CA TRP A 105 -8.76 13.31 -14.57
C TRP A 105 -9.50 12.02 -14.93
N CYS A 106 -10.76 11.80 -14.54
CA CYS A 106 -11.46 10.54 -14.87
C CYS A 106 -12.77 10.73 -15.65
N ALA A 107 -13.24 11.98 -15.81
CA ALA A 107 -14.42 12.36 -16.59
C ALA A 107 -14.06 13.39 -17.68
N SER A 108 -12.79 13.42 -18.09
CA SER A 108 -12.23 14.39 -19.03
C SER A 108 -12.80 14.17 -20.43
N ASN A 109 -13.37 15.21 -21.05
CA ASN A 109 -13.64 15.24 -22.48
C ASN A 109 -12.37 15.40 -23.33
N VAL A 110 -11.19 15.53 -22.69
CA VAL A 110 -9.89 15.61 -23.33
C VAL A 110 -9.28 14.20 -23.47
N PRO A 111 -9.02 13.72 -24.70
CA PRO A 111 -8.60 12.34 -24.95
C PRO A 111 -7.32 11.91 -24.22
N PHE A 112 -6.34 12.80 -24.05
CA PHE A 112 -5.04 12.42 -23.46
C PHE A 112 -5.11 12.20 -21.94
N ILE A 113 -5.89 13.00 -21.22
CA ILE A 113 -6.09 12.85 -19.76
C ILE A 113 -6.94 11.61 -19.48
N ALA A 114 -7.98 11.38 -20.30
CA ALA A 114 -8.77 10.16 -20.24
C ALA A 114 -7.91 8.92 -20.51
N ALA A 115 -7.00 8.98 -21.51
CA ALA A 115 -6.04 7.92 -21.77
C ALA A 115 -5.10 7.66 -20.58
N MET A 116 -4.56 8.71 -19.95
CA MET A 116 -3.75 8.59 -18.72
C MET A 116 -4.54 7.92 -17.59
N GLY A 117 -5.72 8.44 -17.27
CA GLY A 117 -6.58 7.90 -16.21
C GLY A 117 -6.97 6.44 -16.47
N MET A 118 -7.32 6.09 -17.71
CA MET A 118 -7.62 4.70 -18.11
C MET A 118 -6.41 3.78 -17.96
N LYS A 119 -5.22 4.21 -18.38
CA LYS A 119 -3.99 3.40 -18.25
C LYS A 119 -3.57 3.24 -16.80
N MET A 120 -3.65 4.31 -16.00
CA MET A 120 -3.45 4.24 -14.55
C MET A 120 -4.43 3.27 -13.91
N MET A 121 -5.71 3.29 -14.32
CA MET A 121 -6.71 2.37 -13.81
C MET A 121 -6.41 0.92 -14.20
N VAL A 122 -6.03 0.65 -15.45
CA VAL A 122 -5.61 -0.70 -15.89
C VAL A 122 -4.40 -1.21 -15.09
N LYS A 123 -3.43 -0.34 -14.79
CA LYS A 123 -2.27 -0.70 -13.97
C LYS A 123 -2.63 -0.83 -12.50
N PHE A 124 -3.53 0.01 -12.00
CA PHE A 124 -4.08 -0.10 -10.66
C PHE A 124 -4.73 -1.46 -10.50
N GLU A 125 -5.66 -1.85 -11.37
CA GLU A 125 -6.28 -3.18 -11.32
C GLU A 125 -5.24 -4.31 -11.39
N LYS A 126 -4.27 -4.20 -12.30
CA LYS A 126 -3.19 -5.20 -12.45
C LYS A 126 -2.36 -5.39 -11.17
N TYR A 127 -2.00 -4.31 -10.47
CA TYR A 127 -1.08 -4.39 -9.33
C TYR A 127 -1.80 -4.40 -7.97
N TRP A 128 -2.93 -3.72 -7.87
CA TRP A 128 -3.76 -3.62 -6.68
C TRP A 128 -4.58 -4.89 -6.46
N GLY A 129 -5.09 -5.54 -7.51
CA GLY A 129 -5.92 -6.76 -7.37
C GLY A 129 -5.28 -7.85 -6.50
N SER A 130 -3.97 -8.09 -6.65
CA SER A 130 -3.23 -9.04 -5.80
C SER A 130 -2.91 -8.50 -4.41
N ALA A 131 -2.57 -7.21 -4.30
CA ALA A 131 -2.22 -6.58 -3.02
C ALA A 131 -3.45 -6.35 -2.12
N ASN A 132 -4.62 -6.17 -2.71
CA ASN A 132 -5.88 -5.90 -2.02
C ASN A 132 -6.30 -7.09 -1.15
N LYS A 133 -6.15 -8.34 -1.65
CA LYS A 133 -6.53 -9.53 -0.88
C LYS A 133 -5.70 -9.67 0.39
N LEU A 134 -4.40 -9.41 0.31
CA LEU A 134 -3.53 -9.46 1.48
C LEU A 134 -3.82 -8.31 2.46
N LEU A 135 -4.07 -7.10 1.96
CA LEU A 135 -4.50 -5.98 2.80
C LEU A 135 -5.86 -6.28 3.48
N ALA A 136 -6.78 -6.92 2.76
CA ALA A 136 -8.05 -7.35 3.30
C ALA A 136 -7.87 -8.41 4.41
N ILE A 137 -6.97 -9.38 4.23
CA ILE A 137 -6.59 -10.32 5.28
C ILE A 137 -5.97 -9.59 6.48
N ALA A 138 -5.06 -8.64 6.26
CA ALA A 138 -4.47 -7.84 7.34
C ALA A 138 -5.54 -7.06 8.14
N HIS A 139 -6.56 -6.52 7.46
CA HIS A 139 -7.71 -5.89 8.11
C HIS A 139 -8.58 -6.89 8.89
N ILE A 140 -8.76 -8.12 8.40
CA ILE A 140 -9.47 -9.18 9.13
C ILE A 140 -8.69 -9.61 10.38
N LEU A 141 -7.37 -9.65 10.31
CA LEU A 141 -6.48 -9.97 11.42
C LEU A 141 -6.41 -8.87 12.48
N ASP A 142 -7.03 -7.71 12.24
CA ASP A 142 -7.26 -6.72 13.28
C ASP A 142 -8.54 -7.10 14.07
N PRO A 143 -8.43 -7.43 15.37
CA PRO A 143 -9.56 -7.89 16.18
C PRO A 143 -10.67 -6.84 16.36
N ARG A 144 -10.39 -5.56 16.06
CA ARG A 144 -11.38 -4.47 16.09
C ARG A 144 -12.33 -4.50 14.90
N PHE A 145 -11.89 -5.07 13.78
CA PHE A 145 -12.63 -4.97 12.54
C PHE A 145 -13.10 -6.33 12.01
N LYS A 146 -12.24 -7.36 12.02
CA LYS A 146 -12.56 -8.71 11.52
C LYS A 146 -13.28 -8.65 10.15
N MET A 147 -14.27 -9.50 9.92
CA MET A 147 -15.10 -9.50 8.69
C MET A 147 -15.98 -8.25 8.54
N ASN A 148 -16.25 -7.51 9.63
CA ASN A 148 -17.08 -6.30 9.55
C ASN A 148 -16.38 -5.20 8.74
N SER A 149 -15.04 -5.19 8.68
CA SER A 149 -14.30 -4.32 7.76
C SER A 149 -14.75 -4.50 6.32
N LEU A 150 -14.78 -5.75 5.83
CA LEU A 150 -15.11 -6.04 4.44
C LEU A 150 -16.58 -5.73 4.16
N LYS A 151 -17.48 -6.11 5.07
CA LYS A 151 -18.91 -5.77 4.97
C LYS A 151 -19.17 -4.27 4.82
N TYR A 152 -18.32 -3.43 5.41
CA TYR A 152 -18.45 -1.99 5.33
C TYR A 152 -17.75 -1.37 4.09
N PHE A 153 -16.53 -1.79 3.79
CA PHE A 153 -15.71 -1.18 2.73
C PHE A 153 -15.97 -1.76 1.35
N PHE A 154 -16.18 -3.08 1.22
CA PHE A 154 -16.31 -3.72 -0.09
C PHE A 154 -17.54 -3.27 -0.88
N PRO A 155 -18.74 -3.06 -0.27
CA PRO A 155 -19.87 -2.48 -1.00
C PRO A 155 -19.57 -1.09 -1.58
N LYS A 156 -18.74 -0.29 -0.91
CA LYS A 156 -18.34 1.04 -1.39
C LYS A 156 -17.28 0.99 -2.47
N LEU A 157 -16.43 -0.03 -2.45
CA LEU A 157 -15.32 -0.19 -3.39
C LEU A 157 -15.73 -0.92 -4.67
N TYR A 158 -16.60 -1.92 -4.55
CA TYR A 158 -16.92 -2.86 -5.63
C TYR A 158 -18.41 -2.90 -6.02
N GLY A 159 -19.28 -2.21 -5.29
CA GLY A 159 -20.72 -2.24 -5.55
C GLY A 159 -21.26 -3.67 -5.50
N ASP A 160 -21.93 -4.10 -6.56
CA ASP A 160 -22.58 -5.42 -6.66
C ASP A 160 -21.58 -6.60 -6.58
N ALA A 161 -20.30 -6.38 -6.90
CA ALA A 161 -19.25 -7.40 -6.81
C ALA A 161 -18.68 -7.58 -5.38
N ALA A 162 -19.17 -6.83 -4.39
CA ALA A 162 -18.64 -6.85 -3.03
C ALA A 162 -18.76 -8.22 -2.34
N GLU A 163 -19.87 -8.93 -2.53
CA GLU A 163 -20.07 -10.26 -1.92
C GLU A 163 -19.08 -11.27 -2.51
N LEU A 164 -18.88 -11.24 -3.82
CA LEU A 164 -17.91 -12.10 -4.52
C LEU A 164 -16.51 -11.90 -3.95
N HIS A 165 -16.03 -10.65 -3.85
CA HIS A 165 -14.71 -10.38 -3.28
C HIS A 165 -14.60 -10.72 -1.79
N THR A 166 -15.69 -10.58 -1.03
CA THR A 166 -15.73 -10.99 0.39
C THR A 166 -15.53 -12.50 0.52
N LEU A 167 -16.21 -13.29 -0.32
CA LEU A 167 -16.06 -14.74 -0.38
C LEU A 167 -14.66 -15.15 -0.83
N GLU A 168 -14.09 -14.50 -1.84
CA GLU A 168 -12.72 -14.77 -2.30
C GLU A 168 -11.68 -14.54 -1.19
N VAL A 169 -11.79 -13.44 -0.44
CA VAL A 169 -10.87 -13.15 0.68
C VAL A 169 -11.06 -14.15 1.81
N LYS A 170 -12.31 -14.53 2.11
CA LYS A 170 -12.61 -15.56 3.13
C LYS A 170 -12.00 -16.91 2.76
N SER A 171 -12.22 -17.38 1.52
CA SER A 171 -11.64 -18.63 1.00
C SER A 171 -10.12 -18.61 1.08
N LEU A 172 -9.48 -17.49 0.72
CA LEU A 172 -8.04 -17.34 0.79
C LEU A 172 -7.51 -17.41 2.22
N LEU A 173 -8.23 -16.82 3.19
CA LEU A 173 -7.88 -16.90 4.61
C LEU A 173 -8.01 -18.32 5.16
N GLU A 174 -9.04 -19.06 4.75
CA GLU A 174 -9.24 -20.47 5.11
C GLU A 174 -8.15 -21.38 4.52
N GLU A 175 -7.78 -21.17 3.26
CA GLU A 175 -6.66 -21.88 2.61
C GLU A 175 -5.33 -21.60 3.31
N LEU A 176 -5.04 -20.32 3.59
CA LEU A 176 -3.84 -19.91 4.31
C LEU A 176 -3.77 -20.54 5.71
N HIS A 177 -4.90 -20.55 6.41
CA HIS A 177 -5.01 -21.19 7.72
C HIS A 177 -4.68 -22.67 7.66
N LYS A 178 -5.28 -23.39 6.71
CA LYS A 178 -5.01 -24.80 6.48
C LYS A 178 -3.53 -25.07 6.17
N GLU A 179 -2.89 -24.25 5.34
CA GLU A 179 -1.46 -24.39 5.03
C GLU A 179 -0.58 -24.23 6.27
N TYR A 180 -0.84 -23.19 7.09
CA TYR A 180 -0.12 -22.98 8.33
C TYR A 180 -0.34 -24.12 9.32
N TYR A 181 -1.56 -24.64 9.41
CA TYR A 181 -1.90 -25.78 10.24
C TYR A 181 -1.12 -27.04 9.84
N GLU A 182 -1.13 -27.43 8.55
CA GLU A 182 -0.40 -28.62 8.08
C GLU A 182 1.11 -28.48 8.24
N LYS A 183 1.65 -27.27 8.01
CA LYS A 183 3.06 -26.98 8.25
C LYS A 183 3.44 -27.18 9.72
N TYR A 184 2.62 -26.73 10.66
CA TYR A 184 2.94 -26.83 12.07
C TYR A 184 2.69 -28.24 12.64
N LYS A 185 1.69 -28.94 12.10
CA LYS A 185 1.43 -30.36 12.39
C LYS A 185 2.57 -31.26 11.89
N SER A 186 3.10 -31.03 10.69
CA SER A 186 4.22 -31.82 10.17
C SER A 186 5.51 -31.60 10.96
N MET A 187 5.75 -30.38 11.47
CA MET A 187 6.85 -30.10 12.41
C MET A 187 6.71 -30.86 13.73
N SER A 188 5.50 -31.20 14.20
CA SER A 188 5.32 -31.92 15.47
C SER A 188 5.62 -33.42 15.40
N TYR A 189 5.54 -34.04 14.22
CA TYR A 189 5.82 -35.48 14.02
C TYR A 189 7.24 -35.78 13.49
N GLY A 190 8.02 -34.76 13.14
CA GLY A 190 9.34 -34.89 12.50
C GLY A 190 10.52 -35.18 13.43
N SER A 191 10.31 -35.40 14.74
CA SER A 191 11.39 -35.62 15.70
C SER A 191 11.27 -36.95 16.45
N GLN A 192 11.22 -38.07 15.72
CA GLN A 192 11.60 -39.38 16.25
C GLN A 192 12.35 -40.20 15.19
N GLY A 193 13.64 -40.41 15.46
CA GLY A 193 14.54 -41.32 14.73
C GLY A 193 15.88 -40.65 14.46
N GLY A 194 17.02 -41.05 14.99
CA GLY A 194 17.38 -42.12 15.91
C GLY A 194 18.91 -42.02 16.09
N GLY A 195 19.41 -42.24 17.31
CA GLY A 195 20.85 -42.16 17.59
C GLY A 195 21.16 -42.57 19.02
N THR A 196 21.49 -43.86 19.17
CA THR A 196 21.90 -44.53 20.40
C THR A 196 23.06 -43.82 21.10
N SER A 197 22.99 -43.80 22.43
CA SER A 197 23.95 -43.23 23.39
C SER A 197 25.37 -43.77 23.28
N THR A 198 26.37 -42.89 23.43
CA THR A 198 27.55 -43.13 24.28
C THR A 198 28.09 -41.78 24.80
N TYR A 199 28.36 -41.76 26.11
CA TYR A 199 28.90 -40.73 27.02
C TYR A 199 30.18 -40.00 26.50
N GLU A 200 30.68 -38.85 26.97
CA GLU A 200 30.69 -38.13 28.25
C GLU A 200 30.96 -36.62 28.01
N GLY A 201 30.67 -35.74 28.99
CA GLY A 201 31.36 -34.45 29.11
C GLY A 201 30.48 -33.25 29.50
N SER A 202 30.60 -32.83 30.75
CA SER A 202 30.01 -31.65 31.40
C SER A 202 30.26 -30.30 30.70
N ASP A 203 29.24 -29.42 30.63
CA ASP A 203 29.37 -28.01 31.05
C ASP A 203 28.00 -27.31 31.19
N LEU A 204 27.98 -26.29 32.05
CA LEU A 204 26.83 -25.57 32.59
C LEU A 204 26.17 -24.59 31.61
N GLY A 205 24.84 -24.49 31.70
CA GLY A 205 24.10 -23.25 31.54
C GLY A 205 23.56 -22.93 30.16
N SER A 206 22.38 -23.45 29.81
CA SER A 206 21.41 -22.71 28.99
C SER A 206 19.99 -23.23 29.25
N THR A 207 19.05 -22.31 29.28
CA THR A 207 17.68 -22.43 29.80
C THR A 207 16.83 -23.50 29.10
N ASN A 208 16.37 -24.49 29.88
CA ASN A 208 15.39 -25.51 29.46
C ASN A 208 13.97 -24.96 29.18
N ASP A 209 13.74 -23.65 29.25
CA ASP A 209 12.42 -23.02 29.10
C ASP A 209 11.87 -23.02 27.66
N GLU A 210 12.74 -23.08 26.64
CA GLU A 210 12.29 -23.06 25.24
C GLU A 210 11.70 -24.42 24.80
N CYS A 211 12.18 -25.53 25.37
CA CYS A 211 11.76 -26.89 24.99
C CYS A 211 10.36 -27.25 25.54
N GLU A 212 10.07 -26.88 26.80
CA GLU A 212 8.75 -27.15 27.41
C GLU A 212 7.63 -26.32 26.78
N MET A 213 7.93 -25.08 26.38
CA MET A 213 6.94 -24.20 25.75
C MET A 213 6.56 -24.69 24.35
N GLU A 214 7.50 -25.26 23.59
CA GLU A 214 7.22 -25.89 22.30
C GLU A 214 6.34 -27.14 22.45
N ASP A 215 6.61 -27.99 23.44
CA ASP A 215 5.79 -29.18 23.71
C ASP A 215 4.38 -28.82 24.20
N TYR A 216 4.24 -27.74 24.98
CA TYR A 216 2.93 -27.21 25.35
C TYR A 216 2.19 -26.61 24.15
N ASN A 217 2.86 -25.88 23.27
CA ASN A 217 2.24 -25.37 22.03
C ASN A 217 1.78 -26.52 21.12
N LYS A 218 2.55 -27.62 21.04
CA LYS A 218 2.15 -28.86 20.34
C LYS A 218 0.91 -29.51 20.99
N PHE A 219 0.85 -29.57 22.32
CA PHE A 219 -0.32 -30.07 23.05
C PHE A 219 -1.56 -29.21 22.78
N ILE A 220 -1.43 -27.89 22.89
CA ILE A 220 -2.53 -26.94 22.63
C ILE A 220 -3.04 -27.11 21.21
N LEU A 221 -2.17 -27.21 20.20
CA LEU A 221 -2.57 -27.46 18.81
C LEU A 221 -3.39 -28.73 18.65
N ASN A 222 -2.95 -29.83 19.28
CA ASN A 222 -3.68 -31.10 19.27
C ASN A 222 -5.04 -30.99 19.98
N VAL A 223 -5.11 -30.25 21.09
CA VAL A 223 -6.36 -30.00 21.83
C VAL A 223 -7.31 -29.13 21.00
N THR A 224 -6.86 -28.01 20.44
CA THR A 224 -7.67 -27.19 19.52
C THR A 224 -8.10 -27.96 18.27
N CYS A 225 -7.32 -28.94 17.81
CA CYS A 225 -7.68 -29.77 16.66
C CYS A 225 -8.80 -30.78 16.96
N SER A 226 -9.04 -31.10 18.23
CA SER A 226 -10.18 -31.94 18.65
C SER A 226 -11.44 -31.14 18.96
N GLN A 227 -11.37 -29.80 18.88
CA GLN A 227 -12.53 -28.93 19.03
C GLN A 227 -13.39 -28.96 17.76
N LEU A 228 -14.69 -28.78 17.94
CA LEU A 228 -15.70 -28.80 16.86
C LEU A 228 -15.55 -27.61 15.88
N LYS A 229 -14.81 -26.57 16.27
CA LYS A 229 -14.53 -25.36 15.50
C LYS A 229 -13.03 -25.10 15.47
N SER A 230 -12.54 -24.65 14.32
CA SER A 230 -11.17 -24.15 14.17
C SER A 230 -10.94 -22.86 14.97
N ASP A 231 -9.67 -22.52 15.26
CA ASP A 231 -9.35 -21.24 15.91
C ASP A 231 -9.63 -20.04 14.99
N LEU A 232 -9.61 -20.22 13.66
CA LEU A 232 -10.11 -19.25 12.69
C LEU A 232 -11.61 -18.99 12.89
N GLU A 233 -12.45 -20.04 12.90
CA GLU A 233 -13.90 -19.89 13.12
C GLU A 233 -14.19 -19.25 14.48
N THR A 234 -13.48 -19.69 15.52
CA THR A 234 -13.59 -19.11 16.87
C THR A 234 -13.24 -17.62 16.86
N TYR A 235 -12.16 -17.23 16.18
CA TYR A 235 -11.76 -15.84 16.05
C TYR A 235 -12.82 -14.99 15.32
N LEU A 236 -13.40 -15.52 14.24
CA LEU A 236 -14.40 -14.81 13.43
C LEU A 236 -15.77 -14.69 14.12
N ASP A 237 -16.15 -15.68 14.94
CA ASP A 237 -17.42 -15.70 15.67
C ASP A 237 -17.43 -14.76 16.90
N GLU A 238 -16.26 -14.51 17.49
CA GLU A 238 -16.17 -13.65 18.66
C GLU A 238 -16.43 -12.17 18.35
N GLU A 239 -16.89 -11.43 19.37
CA GLU A 239 -17.13 -9.99 19.25
C GLU A 239 -15.84 -9.22 18.89
N CYS A 240 -16.02 -8.13 18.15
CA CYS A 240 -14.94 -7.21 17.84
C CYS A 240 -14.51 -6.43 19.09
N LEU A 241 -13.22 -6.14 19.20
CA LEU A 241 -12.74 -5.24 20.25
C LEU A 241 -13.31 -3.82 20.07
N PRO A 242 -13.57 -3.08 21.17
CA PRO A 242 -14.09 -1.73 21.12
C PRO A 242 -13.09 -0.76 20.44
N VAL A 243 -13.64 0.27 19.79
CA VAL A 243 -12.89 1.36 19.14
C VAL A 243 -13.24 2.69 19.84
N PRO A 244 -12.25 3.48 20.30
CA PRO A 244 -10.80 3.27 20.20
C PRO A 244 -10.29 2.22 21.19
N LEU A 245 -9.18 1.57 20.80
CA LEU A 245 -8.40 0.75 21.73
C LEU A 245 -7.78 1.67 22.79
N HIS A 246 -7.58 1.18 24.02
CA HIS A 246 -6.77 1.92 25.01
C HIS A 246 -5.44 2.32 24.34
N SER A 247 -5.01 3.57 24.58
CA SER A 247 -4.00 4.28 23.78
C SER A 247 -2.60 3.62 23.71
N SER A 248 -2.38 2.53 24.44
CA SER A 248 -1.11 1.78 24.49
C SER A 248 -1.15 0.40 23.84
N THR A 249 -2.30 -0.12 23.42
CA THR A 249 -2.39 -1.52 22.99
C THR A 249 -1.96 -1.69 21.53
N ASN A 250 -0.84 -2.40 21.33
CA ASN A 250 -0.35 -2.80 20.02
C ASN A 250 -1.09 -4.08 19.54
N ILE A 251 -1.54 -4.13 18.28
CA ILE A 251 -2.26 -5.30 17.72
C ILE A 251 -1.39 -6.57 17.76
N LEU A 252 -0.09 -6.44 17.50
CA LEU A 252 0.84 -7.57 17.60
C LEU A 252 0.99 -8.07 19.04
N GLU A 253 0.96 -7.15 20.00
CA GLU A 253 0.98 -7.49 21.42
C GLU A 253 -0.33 -8.20 21.83
N TRP A 254 -1.48 -7.78 21.29
CA TRP A 254 -2.74 -8.50 21.49
C TRP A 254 -2.66 -9.93 20.95
N TRP A 255 -2.14 -10.13 19.74
CA TRP A 255 -1.96 -11.48 19.18
C TRP A 255 -1.00 -12.33 19.99
N ASN A 256 0.06 -11.73 20.55
CA ASN A 256 1.00 -12.43 21.42
C ASN A 256 0.34 -12.90 22.72
N HIS A 257 -0.52 -12.07 23.34
CA HIS A 257 -1.28 -12.45 24.53
C HIS A 257 -2.34 -13.53 24.25
N ASN A 258 -2.92 -13.53 23.05
CA ASN A 258 -3.99 -14.46 22.66
C ASN A 258 -3.48 -15.69 21.87
N LYS A 259 -2.17 -15.89 21.75
CA LYS A 259 -1.57 -16.98 20.95
C LYS A 259 -2.01 -18.38 21.36
N TYR A 260 -2.29 -18.60 22.65
CA TYR A 260 -2.74 -19.90 23.14
C TYR A 260 -4.21 -20.18 22.80
N LYS A 261 -5.01 -19.11 22.66
CA LYS A 261 -6.41 -19.19 22.24
C LYS A 261 -6.52 -19.34 20.72
N TYR A 262 -5.60 -18.71 19.98
CA TYR A 262 -5.55 -18.75 18.53
C TYR A 262 -4.16 -19.16 18.01
N PRO A 263 -3.81 -20.45 18.11
CA PRO A 263 -2.45 -20.91 17.85
C PRO A 263 -2.03 -20.75 16.38
N ILE A 264 -2.92 -20.97 15.42
CA ILE A 264 -2.59 -20.83 13.99
C ILE A 264 -2.78 -19.38 13.56
N MET A 265 -3.87 -18.74 13.96
CA MET A 265 -4.14 -17.34 13.58
C MET A 265 -3.08 -16.36 14.11
N SER A 266 -2.51 -16.60 15.30
CA SER A 266 -1.44 -15.75 15.84
C SER A 266 -0.15 -15.83 15.00
N LEU A 267 0.16 -16.99 14.41
CA LEU A 267 1.28 -17.16 13.48
C LEU A 267 1.03 -16.39 12.17
N ILE A 268 -0.17 -16.51 11.62
CA ILE A 268 -0.58 -15.77 10.43
C ILE A 268 -0.53 -14.26 10.68
N ALA A 269 -1.06 -13.82 11.83
CA ALA A 269 -1.04 -12.41 12.23
C ALA A 269 0.39 -11.88 12.37
N ARG A 270 1.27 -12.63 13.02
CA ARG A 270 2.69 -12.27 13.16
C ARG A 270 3.34 -12.08 11.79
N ASP A 271 3.13 -13.01 10.86
CA ASP A 271 3.82 -13.00 9.57
C ASP A 271 3.23 -11.95 8.60
N ILE A 272 1.90 -11.72 8.63
CA ILE A 272 1.22 -10.76 7.74
C ILE A 272 1.30 -9.33 8.28
N LEU A 273 1.01 -9.10 9.56
CA LEU A 273 0.97 -7.75 10.13
C LEU A 273 2.37 -7.14 10.31
N ALA A 274 3.42 -7.97 10.34
CA ALA A 274 4.80 -7.50 10.34
C ALA A 274 5.26 -6.97 8.98
N ILE A 275 4.48 -7.17 7.90
CA ILE A 275 4.84 -6.68 6.58
C ILE A 275 4.62 -5.16 6.52
N PRO A 276 5.67 -4.37 6.29
CA PRO A 276 5.54 -2.92 6.25
C PRO A 276 4.74 -2.48 5.01
N CYS A 277 3.66 -1.72 5.23
CA CYS A 277 2.87 -1.11 4.17
C CYS A 277 3.65 -0.04 3.37
N VAL A 278 4.70 0.53 3.99
CA VAL A 278 5.64 1.47 3.37
C VAL A 278 7.06 1.01 3.64
N HIS A 279 7.87 0.86 2.59
CA HIS A 279 9.32 0.78 2.80
C HIS A 279 9.83 2.20 2.98
N THR A 280 10.19 2.59 4.20
CA THR A 280 10.96 3.82 4.44
C THR A 280 12.41 3.58 4.01
N SER A 281 12.64 3.56 2.70
CA SER A 281 14.00 3.70 2.16
C SER A 281 14.30 5.19 2.08
N GLY A 282 14.78 5.76 3.20
CA GLY A 282 15.41 7.10 3.26
C GLY A 282 14.49 8.28 2.93
N ILE A 283 13.97 8.93 3.98
CA ILE A 283 13.81 10.39 3.97
C ILE A 283 15.20 11.00 4.10
#